data_AF-A0A397V664-F1
#
_entry.id   AF-A0A397V664-F1
#
_cell.length_a   1.000
_cell.length_b   1.000
_cell.length_c   1.000
_cell.angle_alpha   90.00
_cell.angle_beta   90.00
_cell.angle_gamma   90.00
#
_symmetry.space_group_name_H-M   'P 1'
#
loop_
_entity.id
_entity.type
_entity.pdbx_description
1 polymer ?
#
loop_
_entity_poly.entity_id
_entity_poly.type
_entity_poly.pdbx_seq_one_letter_code
_entity_poly.pdbx_strand_id
1 'polypeptide(L)'
;MPNAYSLNVDWIPVDVASQSIVDISLSAPFVNGGDYVRVNHILNPKHVTWNEFLKSLQQSGIDFKIVSIKEWLNTLLNTPEYQNVDKNPVAALSGFFEKAMSESLEKHEPLFETQKSSSRSLTLSNC
;
A
#
# COMPACT_ATOMS: atom_id res chain seq x y z
N MET A 1 -3.49 -15.79 1.76
CA MET A 1 -3.16 -14.44 1.27
C MET A 1 -2.27 -14.53 0.04
N PRO A 2 -2.59 -13.81 -1.04
CA PRO A 2 -1.77 -13.79 -2.24
C PRO A 2 -0.44 -13.07 -1.99
N ASN A 3 0.65 -13.60 -2.54
CA ASN A 3 2.01 -13.16 -2.25
C ASN A 3 2.46 -11.91 -3.04
N ALA A 4 1.73 -11.50 -4.07
CA ALA A 4 1.99 -10.28 -4.81
C ALA A 4 0.75 -9.84 -5.61
N TYR A 5 0.15 -8.72 -5.20
CA TYR A 5 -0.63 -7.86 -6.11
C TYR A 5 0.29 -6.91 -6.88
N SER A 6 1.40 -6.55 -6.24
CA SER A 6 2.51 -5.77 -6.76
C SER A 6 3.82 -6.12 -6.03
N LEU A 7 4.93 -5.45 -6.35
CA LEU A 7 6.22 -5.75 -5.72
C LEU A 7 6.31 -5.17 -4.29
N ASN A 8 5.86 -3.92 -4.12
CA ASN A 8 6.01 -3.15 -2.88
C ASN A 8 4.65 -2.84 -2.24
N VAL A 9 4.65 -2.68 -0.93
CA VAL A 9 3.50 -2.21 -0.16
C VAL A 9 3.63 -0.71 0.00
N ASP A 10 2.86 0.05 -0.78
CA ASP A 10 2.72 1.49 -0.61
C ASP A 10 1.66 1.78 0.47
N TRP A 11 2.06 1.62 1.74
CA TRP A 11 1.22 1.85 2.91
C TRP A 11 1.85 2.85 3.86
N ILE A 12 1.05 3.79 4.36
CA ILE A 12 1.44 4.79 5.36
C ILE A 12 0.34 4.93 6.43
N PRO A 13 0.69 5.03 7.72
CA PRO A 13 -0.28 5.33 8.77
C PRO A 13 -0.95 6.70 8.54
N VAL A 14 -2.26 6.80 8.80
CA VAL A 14 -3.06 8.00 8.52
C VAL A 14 -2.64 9.20 9.39
N ASP A 15 -2.23 8.94 10.63
CA ASP A 15 -1.70 9.92 11.57
C ASP A 15 -0.35 10.48 11.07
N VAL A 16 0.55 9.61 10.58
CA VAL A 16 1.82 10.04 9.96
C VAL A 16 1.55 10.87 8.71
N ALA A 17 0.64 10.43 7.85
CA ALA A 17 0.29 11.15 6.63
C ALA A 17 -0.29 12.54 6.93
N SER A 18 -1.27 12.62 7.84
CA SER A 18 -1.93 13.87 8.21
C SER A 18 -0.98 14.85 8.90
N GLN A 19 -0.17 14.40 9.85
CA GLN A 19 0.82 15.25 10.50
C GLN A 19 1.87 15.74 9.49
N SER A 20 2.27 14.90 8.53
CA SER A 20 3.20 15.30 7.48
C SER A 20 2.64 16.39 6.57
N ILE A 21 1.33 16.34 6.27
CA ILE A 21 0.65 17.43 5.55
C ILE A 21 0.76 18.73 6.37
N VAL A 22 0.47 18.68 7.67
CA VAL A 22 0.55 19.85 8.56
C VAL A 22 1.98 20.41 8.61
N ASP A 23 2.98 19.55 8.83
CA ASP A 23 4.40 19.90 8.90
C ASP A 23 4.84 20.62 7.62
N ILE A 24 4.51 20.05 6.45
CA ILE A 24 4.87 20.61 5.14
C ILE A 24 4.13 21.93 4.88
N SER A 25 2.84 22.00 5.17
CA SER A 25 2.00 23.18 4.92
C SER A 25 2.36 24.37 5.81
N LEU A 26 2.80 24.12 7.04
CA LEU A 26 3.17 25.17 8.01
C LEU A 26 4.68 25.46 8.04
N SER A 27 5.49 24.69 7.31
CA SER A 27 6.92 24.95 7.17
C SER A 27 7.19 26.38 6.69
N ALA A 28 8.30 26.98 7.16
CA ALA A 28 8.67 28.37 6.90
C ALA A 28 8.52 28.77 5.42
N PRO A 29 8.21 30.06 5.15
CA PRO A 29 7.92 30.55 3.80
C PRO A 29 9.04 30.22 2.83
N PHE A 30 8.73 30.27 1.52
CA PHE A 30 9.63 29.97 0.42
C PHE A 30 10.84 30.92 0.40
N VAL A 31 11.81 30.75 1.29
CA VAL A 31 12.99 31.60 1.36
C VAL A 31 13.98 31.11 0.29
N ASN A 32 13.96 31.83 -0.83
CA ASN A 32 15.00 31.88 -1.88
C ASN A 32 15.31 30.55 -2.60
N GLY A 33 14.85 30.39 -3.86
CA GLY A 33 15.45 29.38 -4.75
C GLY A 33 14.62 28.75 -5.89
N GLY A 34 13.41 29.22 -6.21
CA GLY A 34 12.73 28.82 -7.46
C GLY A 34 11.57 27.81 -7.36
N ASP A 35 11.24 27.30 -6.17
CA ASP A 35 10.04 26.48 -5.96
C ASP A 35 8.80 27.37 -5.69
N TYR A 36 8.20 27.93 -6.74
CA TYR A 36 6.90 28.64 -6.63
C TYR A 36 5.74 27.68 -6.32
N VAL A 37 5.91 26.39 -6.63
CA VAL A 37 4.95 25.30 -6.36
C VAL A 37 5.73 24.12 -5.79
N ARG A 38 5.34 23.64 -4.60
CA ARG A 38 5.92 22.44 -3.98
C ARG A 38 5.01 21.25 -4.23
N VAL A 39 5.51 20.25 -4.94
CA VAL A 39 4.91 18.91 -5.01
C VAL A 39 5.67 18.02 -4.02
N ASN A 40 4.92 17.29 -3.18
CA ASN A 40 5.47 16.39 -2.17
C ASN A 40 4.73 15.04 -2.28
N HIS A 41 5.48 13.94 -2.34
CA HIS A 41 4.91 12.60 -2.23
C HIS A 41 4.91 12.18 -0.76
N ILE A 42 3.72 11.96 -0.18
CA ILE A 42 3.55 11.54 1.21
C ILE A 42 3.28 10.04 1.21
N LEU A 43 4.35 9.26 1.23
CA LEU A 43 4.38 7.80 1.17
C LEU A 43 5.38 7.30 2.20
N ASN A 44 5.31 6.03 2.57
CA ASN A 44 6.31 5.43 3.44
C ASN A 44 7.70 5.47 2.77
N PRO A 45 8.69 6.14 3.39
CA PRO A 45 10.04 6.25 2.81
C PRO A 45 10.83 4.93 2.85
N LYS A 46 10.38 3.94 3.63
CA LYS A 46 10.98 2.61 3.72
C LYS A 46 10.14 1.63 2.91
N HIS A 47 10.66 1.20 1.77
CA HIS A 47 10.00 0.18 0.96
C HIS A 47 9.93 -1.16 1.72
N VAL A 48 8.77 -1.79 1.65
CA VAL A 48 8.51 -3.13 2.20
C VAL A 48 7.85 -3.94 1.10
N THR A 49 8.30 -5.17 0.86
CA THR A 49 7.64 -6.05 -0.10
C THR A 49 6.39 -6.70 0.50
N TRP A 50 5.43 -7.09 -0.35
CA TRP A 50 4.24 -7.80 0.12
C TRP A 50 4.57 -9.08 0.90
N ASN A 51 5.61 -9.80 0.49
CA ASN A 51 6.05 -11.02 1.17
C ASN A 51 6.62 -10.74 2.56
N GLU A 52 7.42 -9.68 2.74
CA GLU A 52 7.92 -9.27 4.05
C GLU A 52 6.78 -8.85 4.97
N PHE A 53 5.86 -8.04 4.46
CA PHE A 53 4.67 -7.61 5.20
C PHE A 53 3.83 -8.81 5.70
N LEU A 54 3.52 -9.75 4.81
CA LEU A 54 2.75 -10.95 5.17
C LEU A 54 3.49 -11.83 6.20
N LYS A 55 4.81 -11.98 6.09
CA LYS A 55 5.59 -12.70 7.10
C LYS A 55 5.55 -12.01 8.46
N SER A 56 5.61 -10.68 8.50
CA SER A 56 5.46 -9.93 9.75
C SER A 56 4.09 -10.15 10.41
N LEU A 57 3.02 -10.26 9.62
CA LEU A 57 1.68 -10.60 10.14
C LEU A 57 1.63 -12.02 10.71
N GLN A 58 2.25 -13.00 10.05
CA GLN A 58 2.36 -14.37 10.57
C GLN A 58 3.15 -14.41 11.90
N GLN A 59 4.26 -13.68 11.98
CA GLN A 59 5.06 -13.55 13.20
C GLN A 59 4.29 -12.86 14.33
N SER A 60 3.31 -12.03 13.99
CA SER A 60 2.41 -11.38 14.96
C SER A 60 1.27 -12.29 15.44
N GLY A 61 1.22 -13.54 14.97
CA GLY A 61 0.25 -14.56 15.41
C GLY A 61 -1.00 -14.68 14.53
N ILE A 62 -1.04 -14.03 13.37
CA ILE A 62 -2.16 -14.16 12.43
C ILE A 62 -1.94 -15.40 11.55
N ASP A 63 -2.88 -16.35 11.59
CA ASP A 63 -2.79 -17.59 10.83
C ASP A 63 -3.35 -17.45 9.41
N PHE A 64 -2.50 -17.71 8.41
CA PHE A 64 -2.88 -17.84 7.01
C PHE A 64 -1.75 -18.46 6.18
N LYS A 65 -2.10 -19.05 5.04
CA LYS A 65 -1.14 -19.49 4.01
C LYS A 65 -0.83 -18.35 3.03
N ILE A 66 0.45 -18.18 2.71
CA ILE A 66 0.90 -17.34 1.59
C ILE A 66 0.83 -18.17 0.30
N VAL A 67 0.11 -17.71 -0.72
CA VAL A 67 -0.17 -18.43 -1.97
C VAL A 67 0.09 -17.55 -3.18
N SER A 68 0.13 -18.14 -4.38
CA SER A 68 0.18 -17.34 -5.61
C SER A 68 -1.13 -16.58 -5.80
N ILE A 69 -1.09 -15.45 -6.52
CA ILE A 69 -2.29 -14.68 -6.82
C ILE A 69 -3.32 -15.45 -7.64
N LYS A 70 -2.86 -16.32 -8.55
CA LYS A 70 -3.71 -17.21 -9.35
C LYS A 70 -4.41 -18.25 -8.49
N GLU A 71 -3.69 -18.87 -7.57
CA GLU A 71 -4.25 -19.83 -6.60
C GLU A 71 -5.29 -19.14 -5.73
N TRP A 72 -4.97 -17.96 -5.19
CA TRP A 72 -5.88 -17.19 -4.36
C TRP A 72 -7.17 -16.81 -5.08
N LEU A 73 -7.07 -16.26 -6.31
CA LEU A 73 -8.24 -15.87 -7.08
C LEU A 73 -9.10 -17.08 -7.46
N ASN A 74 -8.47 -18.18 -7.86
CA ASN A 74 -9.17 -19.43 -8.13
C ASN A 74 -9.93 -19.94 -6.89
N THR A 75 -9.31 -19.87 -5.71
CA THR A 75 -9.97 -20.23 -4.45
C THR A 75 -11.17 -19.32 -4.16
N LEU A 76 -11.01 -18.01 -4.32
CA LEU A 76 -12.08 -17.03 -4.09
C LEU A 76 -13.28 -17.25 -5.03
N LEU A 77 -13.02 -17.49 -6.32
CA LEU A 77 -14.06 -17.58 -7.35
C LEU A 77 -14.71 -18.96 -7.47
N ASN A 78 -14.03 -20.05 -7.10
CA ASN A 78 -14.51 -21.41 -7.37
C ASN A 78 -14.85 -22.22 -6.12
N THR A 79 -14.74 -21.65 -4.92
CA THR A 79 -15.08 -22.35 -3.67
C THR A 79 -16.37 -21.79 -3.07
N PRO A 80 -17.45 -22.58 -2.93
CA PRO A 80 -18.74 -22.10 -2.44
C PRO A 80 -18.69 -21.40 -1.08
N GLU A 81 -17.85 -21.89 -0.17
CA GLU A 81 -17.68 -21.29 1.17
C GLU A 81 -17.13 -19.86 1.09
N TYR A 82 -16.19 -19.60 0.19
CA TYR A 82 -15.57 -18.28 0.00
C TYR A 82 -16.43 -17.32 -0.82
N GLN A 83 -17.51 -17.78 -1.44
CA GLN A 83 -18.47 -16.96 -2.19
C GLN A 83 -19.63 -16.44 -1.33
N ASN A 84 -19.77 -16.92 -0.10
CA ASN A 84 -20.80 -16.44 0.81
C ASN A 84 -20.36 -15.14 1.49
N VAL A 85 -20.97 -14.00 1.14
CA VAL A 85 -20.65 -12.66 1.68
C VAL A 85 -20.83 -12.59 3.20
N ASP A 86 -21.81 -13.30 3.76
CA ASP A 86 -22.07 -13.27 5.21
C ASP A 86 -20.96 -13.98 6.01
N LYS A 87 -20.27 -14.94 5.40
CA LYS A 87 -19.15 -15.69 6.01
C LYS A 87 -17.78 -15.14 5.60
N ASN A 88 -17.68 -14.64 4.37
CA ASN A 88 -16.48 -14.08 3.79
C ASN A 88 -16.81 -12.75 3.10
N PRO A 89 -16.64 -11.62 3.81
CA PRO A 89 -16.90 -10.30 3.23
C PRO A 89 -16.11 -9.99 1.96
N VAL A 90 -14.95 -10.65 1.75
CA VAL A 90 -14.14 -10.52 0.52
C VAL A 90 -14.92 -10.96 -0.72
N ALA A 91 -15.91 -11.84 -0.57
CA ALA A 91 -16.76 -12.31 -1.66
C ALA A 91 -17.47 -11.16 -2.40
N ALA A 92 -17.81 -10.07 -1.69
CA ALA A 92 -18.43 -8.89 -2.28
C ALA A 92 -17.52 -8.16 -3.29
N LEU A 93 -16.21 -8.40 -3.22
CA LEU A 93 -15.20 -7.81 -4.10
C LEU A 93 -14.68 -8.80 -5.16
N SER A 94 -15.29 -9.98 -5.30
CA SER A 94 -14.84 -11.02 -6.24
C SER A 94 -14.68 -10.50 -7.68
N GLY A 95 -15.68 -9.77 -8.20
CA GLY A 95 -15.62 -9.20 -9.55
C GLY A 95 -14.58 -8.09 -9.70
N PHE A 96 -14.30 -7.35 -8.62
CA PHE A 96 -13.20 -6.39 -8.61
C PHE A 96 -11.85 -7.11 -8.75
N PHE A 97 -11.63 -8.17 -7.96
CA PHE A 97 -10.37 -8.92 -8.00
C PHE A 97 -10.18 -9.65 -9.33
N GLU A 98 -11.23 -10.24 -9.90
CA GLU A 98 -11.18 -10.88 -11.22
C GLU A 98 -10.72 -9.89 -12.30
N LYS A 99 -11.29 -8.68 -12.31
CA LYS A 99 -10.92 -7.63 -13.25
C LYS A 99 -9.51 -7.09 -13.00
N ALA A 100 -9.19 -6.73 -11.75
CA ALA A 100 -7.91 -6.15 -11.41
C ALA A 100 -6.73 -7.12 -11.69
N MET A 101 -6.94 -8.43 -11.57
CA MET A 101 -5.90 -9.43 -11.86
C MET A 101 -5.73 -9.75 -13.33
N SER A 102 -6.77 -9.60 -14.15
CA SER A 102 -6.63 -9.74 -15.61
C SER A 102 -5.91 -8.54 -16.24
N GLU A 103 -6.03 -7.35 -15.64
CA GLU A 103 -5.41 -6.10 -16.12
C GLU A 103 -4.01 -5.80 -15.54
N SER A 104 -3.65 -6.37 -14.37
CA SER A 104 -2.41 -6.02 -13.65
C SER A 104 -1.15 -6.76 -14.11
N LEU A 105 -1.26 -7.82 -14.92
CA LEU A 105 -0.10 -8.61 -15.36
C LEU A 105 0.91 -7.82 -16.20
N GLU A 106 0.55 -6.62 -16.68
CA GLU A 106 1.41 -5.78 -17.53
C GLU A 106 1.73 -4.39 -16.95
N LYS A 107 1.13 -3.99 -15.81
CA LYS A 107 1.34 -2.65 -15.24
C LYS A 107 2.43 -2.66 -14.18
N HIS A 108 3.48 -1.88 -14.42
CA HIS A 108 4.48 -1.55 -13.41
C HIS A 108 3.93 -0.44 -12.51
N GLU A 109 3.99 -0.64 -11.20
CA GLU A 109 3.63 0.42 -10.25
C GLU A 109 4.65 1.56 -10.31
N PRO A 110 4.18 2.82 -10.32
CA PRO A 110 5.07 3.96 -10.29
C PRO A 110 5.82 4.01 -8.95
N LEU A 111 7.15 4.09 -9.01
CA LEU A 111 7.97 4.37 -7.83
C LEU A 111 8.06 5.89 -7.63
N PHE A 112 7.71 6.34 -6.43
CA PHE A 112 7.75 7.74 -6.07
C PHE A 112 8.88 8.03 -5.07
N GLU A 113 9.64 9.09 -5.33
CA GLU A 113 10.67 9.58 -4.43
C GLU A 113 10.06 10.41 -3.28
N THR A 114 10.58 10.24 -2.07
CA THR A 114 10.07 10.87 -0.83
C THR A 114 11.08 11.74 -0.08
N GLN A 115 12.34 11.86 -0.54
CA GLN A 115 13.39 12.66 0.09
C GLN A 115 12.95 14.11 0.32
N LYS A 116 12.31 14.77 -0.66
CA LYS A 116 11.80 16.15 -0.47
C LYS A 116 10.80 16.24 0.67
N SER A 117 9.82 15.35 0.70
CA SER A 117 8.79 15.32 1.75
C SER A 117 9.39 14.99 3.12
N SER A 118 10.30 14.01 3.18
CA SER A 118 10.99 13.60 4.40
C SER A 118 11.92 14.69 4.94
N SER A 119 12.50 15.53 4.08
CA SER A 119 13.29 16.70 4.52
C SER A 119 12.44 17.81 5.16
N ARG A 120 11.12 17.80 4.89
CA ARG A 120 10.16 18.84 5.30
C ARG A 120 9.23 18.39 6.42
N SER A 121 9.14 17.07 6.68
CA SER A 121 8.33 16.47 7.73
C SER A 121 9.19 15.49 8.54
N LEU A 122 9.49 15.85 9.79
CA LEU A 122 10.17 14.95 10.72
C LEU A 122 9.32 13.71 11.03
N THR A 123 7.99 13.88 10.99
CA THR A 123 7.05 12.78 11.18
C THR A 123 7.18 11.74 10.06
N LEU A 124 7.29 12.20 8.81
CA LEU A 124 7.47 11.32 7.66
C LEU A 124 8.84 10.63 7.67
N SER A 125 9.91 11.36 8.03
CA SER A 125 11.26 10.78 8.06
C SER A 125 11.41 9.67 9.10
N ASN A 126 10.61 9.71 10.17
CA ASN A 126 10.63 8.73 11.25
C ASN A 126 9.63 7.58 11.06
N CYS A 127 8.86 7.58 9.96
CA CYS A 127 7.96 6.49 9.59
C CYS A 127 8.72 5.16 9.41
#